data_AF-A0A067RCY6-F1
#
_entry.id   AF-A0A067RCY6-F1
#
_cell.length_a   1.000
_cell.length_b   1.000
_cell.length_c   1.000
_cell.angle_alpha   90.00
_cell.angle_beta   90.00
_cell.angle_gamma   90.00
#
_symmetry.space_group_name_H-M   'P 1'
#
loop_
_entity.id
_entity.type
_entity.pdbx_description
1 polymer ?
#
loop_
_entity_poly.entity_id
_entity_poly.type
_entity_poly.pdbx_seq_one_letter_code
_entity_poly.pdbx_strand_id
1 'polypeptide(L)'
;MKMLLVWRSVMVLMALVALGCCHIQNTDSVINIPVGDPHAPHGVWRKQVVWKARWIKEWRQEKVWKPLWKKVWGPVEIQEWVPIPKPPPGWESKHE
;
A
#
# COMPACT_ATOMS: atom_id res chain seq x y z
N MET A 1 8.22 -40.45 -21.74
CA MET A 1 7.53 -40.20 -20.45
C MET A 1 8.14 -39.10 -19.59
N LYS A 2 9.47 -38.90 -19.53
CA LYS A 2 10.11 -37.87 -18.68
C LYS A 2 9.69 -36.41 -18.99
N MET A 3 9.48 -36.10 -20.28
CA MET A 3 9.13 -34.76 -20.75
C MET A 3 7.73 -34.28 -20.32
N LEU A 4 6.78 -35.20 -20.17
CA LEU A 4 5.43 -34.89 -19.68
C LEU A 4 5.42 -34.59 -18.16
N LEU A 5 6.33 -35.21 -17.41
CA LEU A 5 6.47 -34.97 -15.97
C LEU A 5 7.04 -33.57 -15.70
N VAL A 6 8.08 -33.18 -16.46
CA VAL A 6 8.70 -31.85 -16.38
C VAL A 6 7.70 -30.75 -16.72
N TRP A 7 6.90 -30.93 -17.78
CA TRP A 7 5.88 -29.95 -18.16
C TRP A 7 4.82 -29.78 -17.05
N ARG A 8 4.34 -30.88 -16.48
CA ARG A 8 3.38 -30.83 -15.35
C ARG A 8 3.95 -30.09 -14.15
N SER A 9 5.21 -30.35 -13.79
CA SER A 9 5.88 -29.64 -12.70
C SER A 9 6.04 -28.14 -12.99
N VAL A 10 6.37 -27.75 -14.21
CA VAL A 10 6.50 -26.33 -14.60
C VAL A 10 5.15 -25.61 -14.55
N MET A 11 4.06 -26.24 -15.00
CA MET A 11 2.72 -25.65 -14.94
C MET A 11 2.24 -25.45 -13.50
N VAL A 12 2.51 -26.43 -12.62
CA VAL A 12 2.17 -26.34 -11.19
C VAL A 12 2.97 -25.21 -10.53
N LEU A 13 4.26 -25.08 -10.83
CA LEU A 13 5.10 -24.00 -10.28
C LEU A 13 4.59 -22.62 -10.71
N MET A 14 4.21 -22.45 -11.98
CA MET A 14 3.66 -21.20 -12.51
C MET A 14 2.32 -20.84 -11.86
N ALA A 15 1.44 -21.82 -11.64
CA ALA A 15 0.17 -21.61 -10.94
C ALA A 15 0.37 -21.18 -9.48
N LEU A 16 1.36 -21.74 -8.78
CA LEU A 16 1.69 -21.37 -7.39
C LEU A 16 2.25 -19.94 -7.29
N VAL A 17 3.08 -19.51 -8.26
CA VAL A 17 3.59 -18.13 -8.33
C VAL A 17 2.44 -17.14 -8.59
N ALA A 18 1.52 -17.49 -9.50
CA ALA A 18 0.36 -16.64 -9.79
C ALA A 18 -0.57 -16.47 -8.57
N LEU A 19 -0.79 -17.53 -7.79
CA LEU A 19 -1.63 -17.49 -6.58
C LEU A 19 -0.99 -16.70 -5.43
N GLY A 20 0.35 -16.73 -5.31
CA GLY A 20 1.06 -15.99 -4.26
C GLY A 20 1.07 -14.46 -4.44
N CYS A 21 0.94 -13.96 -5.67
CA CYS A 21 0.98 -12.52 -5.95
C CYS A 21 -0.35 -11.78 -5.69
N CYS A 22 -1.44 -12.49 -5.43
CA CYS A 22 -2.77 -11.88 -5.31
C CYS A 22 -3.14 -11.40 -3.90
N HIS A 23 -2.29 -11.61 -2.89
CA HIS A 23 -2.64 -11.29 -1.49
C HIS A 23 -1.84 -10.12 -0.92
N ILE A 24 -2.08 -8.93 -1.45
CA ILE A 24 -1.74 -7.67 -0.78
C ILE A 24 -3.06 -7.06 -0.31
N GLN A 25 -3.44 -7.35 0.94
CA GLN A 25 -4.61 -6.70 1.56
C GLN A 25 -4.23 -5.28 1.97
N ASN A 26 -4.88 -4.30 1.35
CA ASN A 26 -4.80 -2.90 1.75
C ASN A 26 -5.75 -2.68 2.93
N THR A 27 -5.23 -2.50 4.15
CA THR A 27 -6.03 -2.24 5.35
C THR A 27 -6.24 -0.74 5.54
N ASP A 28 -7.42 -0.24 5.21
CA ASP A 28 -7.82 1.14 5.55
C ASP A 28 -8.21 1.22 7.04
N SER A 29 -7.43 1.94 7.86
CA SER A 29 -7.73 2.13 9.28
C SER A 29 -8.64 3.35 9.49
N VAL A 30 -9.93 3.14 9.77
CA VAL A 30 -10.86 4.22 10.12
C VAL A 30 -10.74 4.55 11.61
N ILE A 31 -10.45 5.81 11.96
CA ILE A 31 -10.46 6.31 13.34
C ILE A 31 -11.76 7.08 13.54
N ASN A 32 -12.61 6.63 14.47
CA ASN A 32 -13.83 7.34 14.89
C ASN A 32 -13.46 8.50 15.81
N ILE A 33 -13.97 9.70 15.52
CA ILE A 33 -13.84 10.90 16.37
C ILE A 33 -15.19 11.17 17.03
N PRO A 34 -15.24 11.47 18.34
CA PRO A 34 -16.48 11.60 19.10
C PRO A 34 -17.42 12.69 18.56
N VAL A 35 -18.70 12.31 18.47
CA VAL A 35 -19.84 13.13 18.05
C VAL A 35 -20.12 14.17 19.14
N GLY A 36 -19.73 15.42 18.91
CA GLY A 36 -19.96 16.50 19.88
C GLY A 36 -19.76 17.92 19.36
N ASP A 37 -19.09 18.10 18.22
CA ASP A 37 -18.91 19.42 17.60
C ASP A 37 -19.36 19.39 16.12
N PRO A 38 -20.50 20.01 15.77
CA PRO A 38 -21.00 20.12 14.41
C PRO A 38 -20.08 20.89 13.44
N HIS A 39 -19.10 21.62 13.96
CA HIS A 39 -18.14 22.40 13.19
C HIS A 39 -16.76 21.73 13.09
N ALA A 40 -16.54 20.61 13.78
CA ALA A 40 -15.30 19.87 13.65
C ALA A 40 -15.24 19.19 12.28
N PRO A 41 -14.13 19.34 11.52
CA PRO A 41 -13.97 18.63 10.26
C PRO A 41 -13.90 17.13 10.55
N HIS A 42 -14.98 16.40 10.31
CA HIS A 42 -14.97 14.94 10.35
C HIS A 42 -14.12 14.42 9.19
N GLY A 43 -13.14 13.58 9.49
CA GLY A 43 -12.25 13.00 8.49
C GLY A 43 -11.63 11.70 8.96
N VAL A 44 -11.05 10.98 8.01
CA VAL A 44 -10.43 9.68 8.21
C VAL A 44 -8.97 9.79 7.81
N TRP A 45 -8.08 9.26 8.65
CA TRP A 45 -6.70 9.04 8.28
C TRP A 45 -6.60 7.84 7.35
N ARG A 46 -6.28 8.06 6.07
CA ARG A 46 -6.00 6.99 5.11
C ARG A 46 -4.50 6.74 5.05
N LYS A 47 -4.12 5.47 5.11
CA LYS A 47 -2.75 5.04 4.83
C LYS A 47 -2.67 4.58 3.38
N GLN A 48 -1.66 5.04 2.65
CA GLN A 48 -1.42 4.62 1.28
C GLN A 48 0.06 4.31 1.08
N VAL A 49 0.34 3.21 0.38
CA VAL A 49 1.69 2.89 -0.10
C VAL A 49 1.86 3.48 -1.49
N VAL A 50 2.80 4.41 -1.63
CA VAL A 50 3.15 5.03 -2.92
C VAL A 50 4.59 4.70 -3.27
N TRP A 51 4.84 4.35 -4.53
CA TRP A 51 6.19 4.16 -5.05
C TRP A 51 6.82 5.50 -5.38
N LYS A 52 7.95 5.81 -4.73
CA LYS A 52 8.71 7.04 -4.97
C LYS A 52 10.18 6.72 -5.21
N ALA A 53 10.81 7.51 -6.08
CA ALA A 53 12.25 7.45 -6.25
C ALA A 53 12.94 8.15 -5.07
N ARG A 54 13.92 7.49 -4.45
CA ARG A 54 14.76 8.04 -3.39
C ARG A 54 16.24 7.77 -3.67
N TRP A 55 17.09 8.68 -3.23
CA TRP A 55 18.52 8.44 -3.20
C TRP A 55 18.89 7.66 -1.96
N ILE A 56 19.65 6.58 -2.14
CA ILE A 56 20.23 5.83 -1.02
C ILE A 56 21.75 5.84 -1.14
N LYS A 57 22.39 5.93 0.02
CA LYS A 57 23.84 5.83 0.14
C LYS A 57 24.19 4.37 0.37
N GLU A 58 24.94 3.80 -0.56
CA GLU A 58 25.49 2.47 -0.45
C GLU A 58 27.02 2.59 -0.32
N TRP A 59 27.60 1.77 0.54
CA TRP A 59 29.05 1.64 0.60
C TRP A 59 29.44 0.50 -0.33
N ARG A 60 30.28 0.80 -1.32
CA ARG A 60 30.83 -0.22 -2.23
C ARG A 60 32.30 -0.45 -1.89
N GLN A 61 32.67 -1.73 -1.76
CA GLN A 61 34.06 -2.12 -1.61
C GLN A 61 34.72 -2.17 -2.99
N GLU A 62 35.65 -1.27 -3.22
CA GLU A 62 36.61 -1.35 -4.32
C GLU A 62 37.98 -1.65 -3.71
N LYS A 63 38.99 -0.82 -3.96
CA LYS A 63 40.27 -0.83 -3.24
C LYS A 63 40.18 -0.19 -1.84
N VAL A 64 39.27 0.78 -1.70
CA VAL A 64 38.90 1.47 -0.46
C VAL A 64 37.38 1.65 -0.49
N TRP A 65 36.72 1.64 0.66
CA TRP A 65 35.28 1.85 0.75
C TRP A 65 34.89 3.25 0.25
N LYS A 66 34.05 3.30 -0.79
CA LYS A 66 33.56 4.56 -1.36
C LYS A 66 32.04 4.65 -1.21
N PRO A 67 31.50 5.84 -0.88
CA PRO A 67 30.07 6.06 -0.89
C PRO A 67 29.57 6.21 -2.33
N LEU A 68 28.59 5.40 -2.70
CA LEU A 68 27.87 5.48 -3.97
C LEU A 68 26.44 5.91 -3.70
N TRP A 69 25.98 6.92 -4.43
CA TRP A 69 24.59 7.34 -4.41
C TRP A 69 23.86 6.67 -5.57
N LYS A 70 22.83 5.89 -5.26
CA LYS A 70 21.95 5.27 -6.26
C LYS A 70 20.51 5.72 -6.09
N LYS A 71 19.85 5.98 -7.21
CA LYS A 71 18.41 6.31 -7.25
C LYS A 71 17.64 5.00 -7.34
N VAL A 72 16.83 4.72 -6.32
CA VAL A 72 16.07 3.48 -6.21
C VAL A 72 14.59 3.81 -6.00
N TRP A 73 13.73 3.03 -6.64
CA TRP A 73 12.29 3.08 -6.42
C TRP A 73 11.94 2.15 -5.26
N GLY A 74 11.17 2.64 -4.29
CA GLY A 74 10.71 1.81 -3.18
C GLY A 74 9.33 2.25 -2.68
N PRO A 75 8.64 1.36 -1.94
CA PRO A 75 7.37 1.69 -1.30
C PRO A 75 7.62 2.71 -0.18
N VAL A 76 6.76 3.71 -0.11
CA VAL A 76 6.71 4.71 0.96
C VAL A 76 5.29 4.78 1.48
N GLU A 77 5.11 4.55 2.78
CA GLU A 77 3.83 4.76 3.44
C GLU A 77 3.60 6.26 3.67
N ILE A 78 2.43 6.72 3.24
CA ILE A 78 1.96 8.09 3.40
C ILE A 78 0.63 8.02 4.14
N GLN A 79 0.44 8.92 5.10
CA GLN A 79 -0.81 9.06 5.81
C GLN A 79 -1.46 10.39 5.39
N GLU A 80 -2.62 10.33 4.76
CA GLU A 80 -3.38 11.50 4.32
C GLU A 80 -4.67 11.65 5.12
N TRP A 81 -5.02 12.89 5.44
CA TRP A 81 -6.31 13.22 6.06
C TRP A 81 -7.36 13.39 4.95
N VAL A 82 -8.39 12.56 4.95
CA VAL A 82 -9.48 12.61 3.97
C VAL A 82 -10.76 13.07 4.67
N PRO A 83 -11.35 14.21 4.28
CA PRO A 83 -12.61 14.66 4.86
C PRO A 83 -13.75 13.70 4.48
N ILE A 84 -14.68 13.46 5.42
CA ILE A 84 -15.88 12.67 5.13
C ILE A 84 -16.75 13.45 4.14
N PRO A 85 -17.22 12.84 3.04
CA PRO A 85 -18.09 13.52 2.10
C PRO A 85 -19.39 13.96 2.79
N LYS A 86 -19.90 15.13 2.41
CA LYS A 86 -21.22 15.58 2.89
C LYS A 86 -22.28 14.56 2.47
N PRO A 87 -23.26 14.26 3.34
CA PRO A 87 -24.34 13.36 2.98
C PRO A 87 -25.10 13.92 1.76
N PRO A 88 -25.66 13.05 0.90
CA PRO A 88 -26.45 13.50 -0.25
C PRO A 88 -27.63 14.39 0.18
N PRO A 89 -28.09 15.31 -0.70
CA PRO A 89 -29.29 16.11 -0.44
C PRO A 89 -30.49 15.20 -0.16
N GLY A 90 -31.17 15.40 0.98
CA GLY A 90 -32.32 14.59 1.41
C GLY A 90 -32.02 13.47 2.43
N TRP A 91 -30.77 13.31 2.84
CA TRP A 91 -30.35 12.36 3.90
C TRP A 91 -30.44 12.95 5.32
N GLU A 92 -31.17 14.05 5.51
CA GLU A 92 -31.40 14.59 6.86
C GLU A 92 -32.19 13.57 7.68
N SER A 93 -31.48 12.79 8.49
CA SER A 93 -32.07 11.89 9.46
C SER A 93 -32.85 12.74 10.47
N LYS A 94 -34.18 12.61 10.45
CA LYS A 94 -35.03 12.91 11.60
C LYS A 94 -34.42 12.25 12.83
N HIS A 95 -33.66 12.99 13.61
CA HIS A 95 -33.38 12.67 14.99
C HIS A 95 -34.48 13.36 15.80
N GLU A 96 -35.58 12.63 16.00
CA GLU A 96 -36.52 12.86 17.12
C GLU A 96 -35.94 12.24 18.39
#